data_AF-A0A2D5F8A6-F1
#
_entry.id   AF-A0A2D5F8A6-F1
#
_cell.length_a   1.000
_cell.length_b   1.000
_cell.length_c   1.000
_cell.angle_alpha   90.00
_cell.angle_beta   90.00
_cell.angle_gamma   90.00
#
_symmetry.space_group_name_H-M   'P 1'
#
loop_
_entity.id
_entity.type
_entity.pdbx_description
1 polymer ?
#
loop_
_entity_poly.entity_id
_entity_poly.type
_entity_poly.pdbx_seq_one_letter_code
_entity_poly.pdbx_strand_id
1 'polypeptide(L)' 'MQIQTSHSTLNIGLTVERLLEELEERFPLTNPTEDATHPQIMYRAGQRDVVDWIYSRLSQEEL' A
#
# COMPACT_ATOMS: atom_id res chain seq x y z
N MET A 1 -24.37 -18.73 24.68
CA MET A 1 -23.04 -18.15 24.96
C MET A 1 -22.73 -17.17 23.84
N GLN A 2 -22.61 -15.89 24.15
CA GLN A 2 -22.26 -14.85 23.17
C GLN A 2 -20.74 -14.69 23.23
N ILE A 3 -20.03 -15.02 22.15
CA ILE A 3 -18.58 -14.87 22.09
C ILE A 3 -18.32 -13.37 21.94
N GLN A 4 -17.77 -12.75 22.98
CA GLN A 4 -17.32 -11.37 22.94
C GLN A 4 -16.09 -11.30 22.05
N THR A 5 -16.26 -10.98 20.77
CA THR A 5 -15.14 -10.76 19.85
C THR A 5 -14.53 -9.39 20.14
N SER A 6 -13.30 -9.34 20.63
CA SER A 6 -12.55 -8.09 20.75
C SER A 6 -12.07 -7.65 19.37
N HIS A 7 -11.85 -6.36 19.16
CA HIS A 7 -11.30 -5.81 17.90
C HIS A 7 -9.95 -6.48 17.52
N SER A 8 -9.26 -7.07 18.50
CA SER A 8 -8.00 -7.82 18.34
C SER A 8 -8.17 -9.28 17.91
N THR A 9 -9.37 -9.87 17.95
CA THR A 9 -9.57 -11.29 17.57
C THR A 9 -9.76 -11.49 16.06
N LEU A 10 -9.97 -10.41 15.29
CA LEU A 10 -10.14 -10.45 13.83
C LEU A 10 -8.86 -10.03 13.09
N ASN A 11 -7.69 -10.48 13.55
CA ASN A 11 -6.44 -10.25 12.83
C ASN A 11 -6.07 -11.51 12.04
N ILE A 12 -6.75 -11.71 10.91
CA ILE A 12 -6.63 -12.89 10.03
C ILE A 12 -5.37 -12.78 9.13
N GLY A 13 -4.25 -12.27 9.68
CA GLY A 13 -3.02 -12.00 8.93
C GLY A 13 -2.97 -10.64 8.22
N LEU A 14 -4.03 -9.84 8.31
CA LEU A 14 -4.13 -8.48 7.76
C LEU A 14 -3.75 -7.45 8.82
N THR A 15 -2.47 -7.40 9.17
CA THR A 15 -1.95 -6.26 9.93
C THR A 15 -1.72 -5.08 8.98
N VAL A 16 -1.70 -3.86 9.52
CA VAL A 16 -1.46 -2.65 8.72
C VAL A 16 -0.07 -2.70 8.07
N GLU A 17 0.91 -3.24 8.76
CA GLU A 17 2.28 -3.44 8.28
C GLU A 17 2.32 -4.44 7.13
N ARG A 18 1.60 -5.57 7.24
CA ARG A 18 1.50 -6.56 6.16
C ARG A 18 0.79 -6.01 4.93
N LEU A 19 -0.25 -5.20 5.13
CA LEU A 19 -0.92 -4.51 4.02
C LEU A 19 0.01 -3.51 3.33
N LEU A 20 0.84 -2.80 4.10
CA LEU A 20 1.81 -1.85 3.56
C LEU A 20 2.90 -2.55 2.75
N GLU A 21 3.44 -3.66 3.26
CA GLU A 21 4.37 -4.53 2.52
C GLU A 21 3.75 -5.02 1.20
N GLU A 22 2.50 -5.49 1.22
CA GLU A 22 1.80 -5.92 0.00
C GLU A 22 1.60 -4.78 -1.01
N LEU A 23 1.36 -3.56 -0.55
CA LEU A 23 1.24 -2.38 -1.41
C LEU A 23 2.58 -2.04 -2.07
N GLU A 24 3.68 -2.08 -1.33
CA GLU A 24 5.03 -1.85 -1.86
C GLU A 24 5.45 -2.91 -2.88
N GLU A 25 5.10 -4.17 -2.65
CA GLU A 25 5.39 -5.27 -3.58
C GLU A 25 4.56 -5.20 -4.86
N ARG A 26 3.31 -4.72 -4.78
CA ARG A 26 2.37 -4.73 -5.91
C ARG A 26 2.37 -3.45 -6.74
N PHE A 27 2.84 -2.33 -6.20
CA PHE A 27 2.72 -1.04 -6.87
C PHE A 27 4.06 -0.31 -7.05
N PRO A 28 4.38 0.09 -8.30
CA PRO A 28 3.61 -0.14 -9.53
C PRO A 28 3.72 -1.61 -10.00
N LEU A 29 2.64 -2.16 -10.59
CA LEU A 29 2.57 -3.58 -11.02
C LEU A 29 3.71 -4.00 -11.96
N THR A 30 4.26 -3.05 -12.70
CA THR A 30 5.45 -3.21 -13.55
C THR A 30 6.21 -1.90 -13.59
N ASN A 31 7.54 -1.97 -13.58
CA ASN A 31 8.35 -0.82 -13.92
C ASN A 31 8.03 -0.34 -15.35
N PRO A 32 8.13 0.98 -15.60
CA PRO A 32 8.05 1.48 -16.96
C PRO A 32 9.11 0.80 -17.83
N THR A 33 8.67 0.28 -18.96
CA THR A 33 9.54 -0.23 -20.03
C THR A 33 9.95 0.95 -20.93
N GLU A 34 11.03 0.80 -21.70
CA GLU A 34 11.54 1.89 -22.56
C GLU A 34 10.54 2.33 -23.65
N ASP A 35 9.57 1.48 -23.99
CA ASP A 35 8.46 1.74 -24.91
C ASP A 35 7.22 2.37 -24.23
N ALA A 36 7.25 2.59 -22.92
CA ALA A 36 6.13 3.15 -22.19
C ALA A 36 5.84 4.60 -22.64
N THR A 37 4.58 4.86 -22.98
CA THR A 37 4.13 6.22 -23.29
C THR A 37 4.16 7.11 -22.05
N HIS A 38 4.31 8.42 -22.25
CA HIS A 38 4.32 9.39 -21.14
C HIS A 38 3.11 9.26 -20.19
N PRO A 39 1.85 9.10 -20.68
CA PRO A 39 0.71 8.88 -19.80
C PRO A 39 0.81 7.59 -18.96
N GLN A 40 1.37 6.51 -19.51
CA GLN A 40 1.57 5.25 -18.77
C GLN A 40 2.63 5.41 -17.68
N ILE A 41 3.70 6.17 -17.96
CA ILE A 41 4.72 6.50 -16.97
C ILE A 41 4.09 7.31 -15.82
N MET A 42 3.32 8.36 -16.13
CA MET A 42 2.65 9.17 -15.13
C MET A 42 1.67 8.37 -14.26
N TYR A 43 0.87 7.50 -14.88
CA TYR A 43 -0.06 6.64 -14.16
C TYR A 43 0.67 5.72 -13.16
N ARG A 44 1.77 5.09 -13.59
CA ARG A 44 2.61 4.24 -12.73
C ARG A 44 3.29 5.05 -11.62
N ALA A 45 3.78 6.24 -11.92
CA ALA A 45 4.38 7.13 -10.93
C ALA A 45 3.36 7.55 -9.86
N GLY A 46 2.13 7.89 -10.25
CA GLY A 46 1.06 8.22 -9.32
C GLY A 46 0.65 7.04 -8.43
N GLN A 47 0.69 5.81 -8.95
CA GLN A 47 0.48 4.62 -8.12
C GLN A 47 1.53 4.50 -7.02
N ARG A 48 2.81 4.78 -7.33
CA ARG A 48 3.89 4.75 -6.34
C ARG A 48 3.72 5.86 -5.30
N ASP A 49 3.41 7.08 -5.75
CA ASP A 49 3.20 8.25 -4.90
C ASP A 49 2.09 8.04 -3.86
N VAL A 50 1.00 7.36 -4.25
CA VAL A 50 -0.07 6.98 -3.31
C VAL A 50 0.43 6.01 -2.23
N VAL A 51 1.25 5.02 -2.58
CA VAL A 51 1.81 4.08 -1.59
C VAL A 51 2.76 4.81 -0.63
N ASP A 52 3.63 5.67 -1.16
CA ASP A 52 4.56 6.45 -0.34
C ASP A 52 3.81 7.44 0.59
N TRP A 53 2.71 8.03 0.12
CA TRP A 53 1.83 8.85 0.96
C TRP A 53 1.18 8.03 2.09
N ILE A 54 0.68 6.82 1.82
CA ILE A 54 0.12 5.93 2.85
C ILE A 54 1.21 5.56 3.87
N TYR A 55 2.41 5.21 3.40
CA TYR A 55 3.56 4.91 4.25
C TYR A 55 3.86 6.07 5.20
N SER A 56 4.05 7.29 4.68
CA SER A 56 4.36 8.47 5.49
C SER A 56 3.26 8.79 6.52
N ARG A 57 2.00 8.59 6.12
CA ARG A 57 0.85 8.81 7.02
C ARG A 57 0.83 7.84 8.19
N LEU A 58 1.27 6.60 7.97
CA LEU A 58 1.32 5.54 8.98
C LEU A 58 2.58 5.61 9.84
N SER A 59 3.72 6.05 9.29
CA SER A 59 4.99 6.16 10.01
C SER A 59 5.10 7.39 10.93
N GLN A 60 4.17 8.35 10.84
CA GLN A 60 4.20 9.60 11.59
C GLN A 60 5.50 10.41 11.43
N GLU A 61 6.08 10.44 10.23
CA GLU A 61 6.93 11.57 9.85
C GLU A 61 6.03 12.69 9.33
N GLU A 62 5.78 13.70 10.17
CA GLU A 62 5.34 15.01 9.67
C GLU A 62 6.39 15.50 8.65
N LEU A 63 6.00 15.55 7.38
CA LEU A 63 6.78 16.17 6.30
C LEU A 63 7.08 17.65 6.58
#